data_AF-A0A2L2YX35-F1
#
_entry.id   AF-A0A2L2YX35-F1
#
_cell.length_a   1.000
_cell.length_b   1.000
_cell.length_c   1.000
_cell.angle_alpha   90.00
_cell.angle_beta   90.00
_cell.angle_gamma   90.00
#
_symmetry.space_group_name_H-M   'P 1'
#
loop_
_entity.id
_entity.type
_entity.pdbx_description
1 polymer ?
#
loop_
_entity_poly.entity_id
_entity_poly.type
_entity_poly.pdbx_seq_one_letter_code
_entity_poly.pdbx_strand_id
1 'polypeptide(L)'
;IATGIVHFQSFYLSFSFKSISKYLAACCCLFLSGKVEETPKRAKDIIRTAKEILTETEFKELGENPKGDMMKLENVLLKSIQFNFNVAHPYNCILKYAKRLIGR
;
A
#
# COMPACT_ATOMS: atom_id res chain seq x y z
N ILE A 1 -3.37 6.86 1.86
CA ILE A 1 -3.96 5.85 0.90
C ILE A 1 -3.34 5.98 -0.49
N ALA A 2 -3.37 7.16 -1.12
CA ALA A 2 -2.80 7.34 -2.46
C ALA A 2 -1.31 6.94 -2.52
N THR A 3 -0.54 7.21 -1.46
CA THR A 3 0.86 6.75 -1.33
C THR A 3 0.97 5.24 -1.36
N GLY A 4 0.08 4.52 -0.67
CA GLY A 4 0.05 3.05 -0.68
C GLY A 4 -0.24 2.48 -2.08
N ILE A 5 -1.09 3.13 -2.87
CA ILE A 5 -1.40 2.71 -4.24
C ILE A 5 -0.19 2.92 -5.15
N VAL A 6 0.49 4.06 -5.06
CA VAL A 6 1.70 4.33 -5.86
C VAL A 6 2.82 3.35 -5.51
N HIS A 7 3.03 3.04 -4.23
CA HIS A 7 3.98 2.01 -3.81
C HIS A 7 3.61 0.63 -4.36
N PHE A 8 2.32 0.26 -4.33
CA PHE A 8 1.84 -1.01 -4.87
C PHE A 8 2.11 -1.13 -6.38
N GLN A 9 1.80 -0.09 -7.14
CA GLN A 9 2.06 -0.04 -8.58
C GLN A 9 3.57 -0.13 -8.87
N SER A 10 4.37 0.67 -8.18
CA SER A 10 5.83 0.69 -8.33
C SER A 10 6.45 -0.66 -7.98
N PHE A 11 5.92 -1.33 -6.96
CA PHE A 11 6.37 -2.66 -6.55
C PHE A 11 6.18 -3.70 -7.66
N TYR A 12 4.99 -3.75 -8.28
CA TYR A 12 4.71 -4.70 -9.35
C TYR A 12 5.32 -4.35 -10.72
N LEU A 13 6.03 -3.22 -10.84
CA LEU A 13 6.95 -3.01 -11.96
C LEU A 13 8.21 -3.88 -11.86
N SER A 14 8.60 -4.25 -10.64
CA SER A 14 9.81 -5.05 -10.37
C SER A 14 9.51 -6.49 -9.93
N PHE A 15 8.27 -6.79 -9.53
CA PHE A 15 7.86 -8.09 -9.00
C PHE A 15 6.68 -8.67 -9.78
N SER A 16 6.58 -10.00 -9.83
CA SER A 16 5.46 -10.69 -10.49
C SER A 16 4.29 -10.91 -9.54
N PHE A 17 3.06 -10.79 -10.05
CA PHE A 17 1.84 -11.20 -9.35
C PHE A 17 1.78 -12.70 -9.03
N LYS A 18 2.55 -13.54 -9.74
CA LYS A 18 2.63 -14.97 -9.43
C LYS A 18 3.51 -15.26 -8.22
N SER A 19 4.50 -14.43 -7.95
CA SER A 19 5.43 -14.63 -6.82
C SER A 19 4.89 -14.12 -5.50
N ILE A 20 4.13 -13.03 -5.53
CA ILE A 20 3.68 -12.33 -4.33
C ILE A 20 2.19 -12.03 -4.49
N SER A 21 1.39 -12.53 -3.56
CA SER A 21 -0.05 -12.27 -3.53
C SER A 21 -0.32 -10.78 -3.52
N LYS A 22 -1.19 -10.35 -4.44
CA LYS A 22 -1.67 -8.96 -4.54
C LYS A 22 -2.30 -8.49 -3.22
N TYR A 23 -2.95 -9.37 -2.47
CA TYR A 23 -3.57 -9.02 -1.19
C TYR A 23 -2.52 -8.79 -0.10
N LEU A 24 -1.49 -9.63 -0.05
CA LEU A 24 -0.38 -9.46 0.88
C LEU A 24 0.42 -8.18 0.58
N ALA A 25 0.71 -7.93 -0.69
CA ALA A 25 1.37 -6.70 -1.13
C ALA A 25 0.52 -5.46 -0.83
N ALA A 26 -0.79 -5.51 -1.04
CA ALA A 26 -1.70 -4.40 -0.73
C ALA A 26 -1.71 -4.10 0.78
N CYS A 27 -1.81 -5.12 1.63
CA CYS A 27 -1.76 -4.96 3.09
C CYS A 27 -0.42 -4.35 3.54
N CYS A 28 0.69 -4.83 2.96
CA CYS A 28 2.02 -4.33 3.26
C CYS A 28 2.21 -2.87 2.80
N CYS A 29 1.73 -2.52 1.60
CA CYS A 29 1.79 -1.14 1.10
C CYS A 29 0.95 -0.19 1.94
N LEU A 30 -0.24 -0.62 2.39
CA LEU A 30 -1.08 0.15 3.30
C LEU A 30 -0.38 0.35 4.65
N PHE A 31 0.19 -0.72 5.23
CA PHE A 31 0.95 -0.66 6.48
C PHE A 31 2.12 0.32 6.40
N LEU A 32 2.94 0.22 5.34
CA LEU A 32 4.08 1.11 5.12
C LEU A 32 3.64 2.56 4.91
N SER A 33 2.65 2.79 4.05
CA SER A 33 2.15 4.14 3.77
C SER A 33 1.55 4.82 5.00
N GLY A 34 0.90 4.09 5.90
CA GLY A 34 0.43 4.63 7.18
C GLY A 34 1.57 5.08 8.08
N LYS A 35 2.71 4.39 8.07
CA LYS A 35 3.91 4.85 8.80
C LYS A 35 4.51 6.10 8.17
N VAL A 36 4.61 6.15 6.84
CA VAL A 36 5.18 7.29 6.09
C VAL A 36 4.30 8.55 6.19
N GLU A 37 2.97 8.40 6.17
CA GLU A 37 2.00 9.50 6.30
C GLU A 37 1.73 9.87 7.78
N GLU A 38 2.54 9.41 8.75
CA GLU A 38 2.35 9.65 10.20
C GLU A 38 0.95 9.27 10.72
N THR A 39 0.32 8.28 10.09
CA THR A 39 -0.99 7.71 10.45
C THR A 39 -0.91 6.20 10.68
N PRO A 40 -0.01 5.72 11.58
CA PRO A 40 0.31 4.31 11.70
C PRO A 40 -0.91 3.47 12.12
N LYS A 41 -1.04 2.30 11.51
CA LYS A 41 -2.05 1.28 11.87
C LYS A 41 -1.34 0.00 12.29
N ARG A 42 -1.92 -0.71 13.26
CA ARG A 42 -1.35 -1.98 13.73
C ARG A 42 -1.54 -3.04 12.65
N ALA A 43 -0.50 -3.83 12.39
CA ALA A 43 -0.54 -4.95 11.45
C ALA A 43 -1.77 -5.87 11.68
N LYS A 44 -2.07 -6.18 12.94
CA LYS A 44 -3.22 -7.04 13.30
C LYS A 44 -4.56 -6.46 12.82
N ASP A 45 -4.71 -5.14 12.88
CA ASP A 45 -5.97 -4.47 12.53
C ASP A 45 -6.12 -4.47 11.01
N ILE A 46 -5.03 -4.28 10.26
CA ILE A 46 -5.01 -4.40 8.80
C ILE A 46 -5.40 -5.80 8.36
N ILE A 47 -4.80 -6.86 8.95
CA ILE A 47 -5.14 -8.25 8.61
C ILE A 47 -6.59 -8.57 8.97
N ARG A 48 -7.09 -8.08 10.12
CA ARG A 48 -8.50 -8.26 10.50
C ARG A 48 -9.43 -7.63 9.47
N THR A 49 -9.17 -6.39 9.08
CA THR A 49 -9.98 -5.71 8.05
C THR A 49 -9.86 -6.39 6.69
N ALA A 50 -8.68 -6.92 6.33
CA ALA A 50 -8.54 -7.73 5.11
C ALA A 50 -9.43 -8.99 5.17
N LYS A 51 -9.53 -9.65 6.32
CA LYS A 51 -10.43 -10.81 6.50
C LYS A 51 -11.91 -10.46 6.39
N GLU A 52 -12.30 -9.25 6.79
CA GLU A 52 -13.69 -8.77 6.71
C GLU A 52 -14.07 -8.38 5.27
N ILE A 53 -13.10 -7.95 4.45
CA ILE A 53 -13.33 -7.49 3.08
C ILE A 53 -13.17 -8.62 2.04
N LEU A 54 -12.21 -9.52 2.26
CA LEU A 54 -11.85 -10.58 1.31
C LEU A 54 -12.71 -11.83 1.50
N THR A 55 -12.95 -12.55 0.40
CA THR A 55 -13.53 -13.89 0.47
C THR A 55 -12.56 -14.89 1.10
N GLU A 56 -13.07 -16.04 1.55
CA GLU A 56 -12.24 -17.05 2.20
C GLU A 56 -11.11 -17.58 1.30
N THR A 57 -11.38 -17.70 -0.01
CA THR A 57 -10.37 -18.11 -1.01
C THR A 57 -9.26 -17.07 -1.17
N GLU A 58 -9.63 -15.79 -1.26
CA GLU A 58 -8.66 -14.69 -1.36
C GLU A 58 -7.87 -14.51 -0.06
N PHE A 59 -8.51 -14.72 1.09
CA PHE A 59 -7.83 -14.66 2.38
C PHE A 59 -6.80 -15.79 2.53
N LYS A 60 -7.06 -16.98 1.98
CA LYS A 60 -6.06 -18.06 1.94
C LYS A 60 -4.82 -17.69 1.13
N GLU A 61 -4.92 -16.81 0.13
CA GLU A 61 -3.75 -16.33 -0.63
C GLU A 61 -2.81 -15.45 0.20
N LEU A 62 -3.25 -14.92 1.35
CA LEU A 62 -2.37 -14.20 2.28
C LEU A 62 -1.40 -15.11 3.04
N GLY A 63 -1.61 -16.44 2.97
CA GLY A 63 -0.79 -17.45 3.65
C GLY A 63 -1.27 -17.79 5.06
N GLU A 64 -0.59 -18.75 5.71
CA GLU A 64 -0.96 -19.23 7.05
C GLU A 64 -0.61 -18.23 8.17
N ASN A 65 0.46 -17.44 7.98
CA ASN A 65 0.88 -16.41 8.92
C ASN A 65 0.98 -15.02 8.25
N PRO A 66 -0.17 -14.41 7.89
CA PRO A 66 -0.20 -13.18 7.10
C PRO A 66 0.54 -12.02 7.76
N LYS A 67 0.54 -11.95 9.10
CA LYS A 67 1.29 -10.93 9.85
C LYS A 67 2.80 -11.11 9.67
N GLY A 68 3.30 -12.33 9.81
CA GLY A 68 4.73 -12.63 9.66
C GLY A 68 5.22 -12.38 8.24
N ASP A 69 4.44 -12.78 7.26
CA ASP A 69 4.80 -12.61 5.85
C ASP A 69 4.71 -11.15 5.42
N MET A 70 3.76 -10.38 5.95
CA MET A 70 3.73 -8.92 5.76
C MET A 70 4.98 -8.23 6.31
N MET A 71 5.48 -8.64 7.49
CA MET A 71 6.72 -8.08 8.06
C MET A 71 7.97 -8.43 7.23
N LYS A 72 8.03 -9.62 6.64
CA LYS A 72 9.11 -9.98 5.70
C LYS A 72 9.02 -9.16 4.43
N LEU A 73 7.81 -9.06 3.86
CA LEU A 73 7.55 -8.34 2.63
C LEU A 73 7.84 -6.85 2.76
N GLU A 74 7.63 -6.27 3.94
CA GLU A 74 7.97 -4.86 4.21
C GLU A 74 9.43 -4.53 3.88
N ASN A 75 10.38 -5.37 4.30
CA ASN A 75 11.79 -5.15 4.01
C ASN A 75 12.10 -5.25 2.50
N VAL A 76 11.37 -6.11 1.78
CA VAL A 76 11.48 -6.26 0.33
C VAL A 76 10.88 -5.04 -0.38
N LEU A 77 9.70 -4.60 0.06
CA LEU A 77 9.01 -3.42 -0.46
C LEU A 77 9.88 -2.17 -0.32
N LEU A 78 10.48 -1.95 0.85
CA LEU A 78 11.38 -0.82 1.11
C LEU A 78 12.56 -0.77 0.13
N LYS A 79 13.18 -1.92 -0.14
CA LYS A 79 14.27 -2.03 -1.11
C LYS A 79 13.77 -1.82 -2.55
N SER A 80 12.59 -2.34 -2.87
CA SER A 80 11.96 -2.20 -4.19
C SER A 80 11.68 -0.74 -4.56
N ILE A 81 11.16 0.04 -3.61
CA ILE A 81 10.92 1.48 -3.81
C ILE A 81 12.19 2.33 -3.62
N GLN A 82 13.35 1.71 -3.44
CA GLN A 82 14.63 2.38 -3.20
C GLN A 82 14.59 3.38 -2.03
N PHE A 83 13.77 3.12 -1.01
CA PHE A 83 13.50 4.04 0.10
C PHE A 83 13.02 5.44 -0.35
N ASN A 84 12.51 5.58 -1.57
CA ASN A 84 11.91 6.81 -2.04
C ASN A 84 10.46 6.90 -1.58
N PHE A 85 10.24 7.62 -0.49
CA PHE A 85 8.92 7.84 0.10
C PHE A 85 8.23 9.11 -0.43
N ASN A 86 8.91 9.90 -1.26
CA ASN A 86 8.40 11.20 -1.70
C ASN A 86 7.45 11.03 -2.88
N VAL A 87 6.19 10.71 -2.59
CA VAL A 87 5.14 10.54 -3.59
C VAL A 87 4.33 11.84 -3.71
N ALA A 88 4.46 12.51 -4.85
CA ALA A 88 3.65 13.67 -5.18
C ALA A 88 2.27 13.22 -5.70
N HIS A 89 1.21 13.57 -4.97
CA HIS A 89 -0.16 13.25 -5.39
C HIS A 89 -0.76 14.37 -6.24
N PRO A 90 -1.58 14.03 -7.27
CA PRO A 90 -2.16 15.01 -8.18
C PRO A 90 -3.17 15.96 -7.50
N TYR A 91 -3.67 15.61 -6.30
CA TYR A 91 -4.63 16.43 -5.54
C TYR A 91 -4.15 17.88 -5.34
N ASN A 92 -2.86 18.08 -5.04
CA ASN A 92 -2.30 19.43 -4.84
C ASN A 92 -2.34 20.26 -6.13
N CYS A 93 -2.03 19.64 -7.27
CA CYS A 93 -2.10 20.29 -8.57
C CYS A 93 -3.54 20.66 -8.91
N ILE A 94 -4.48 19.72 -8.77
CA ILE A 94 -5.90 19.93 -9.09
C ILE A 94 -6.47 21.09 -8.27
N LEU A 95 -6.22 21.13 -6.97
CA LEU A 95 -6.68 22.23 -6.10
C LEU A 95 -6.09 23.59 -6.52
N LYS A 96 -4.81 23.61 -6.92
CA LYS A 96 -4.13 24.82 -7.40
C LYS A 96 -4.73 25.31 -8.72
N TYR A 97 -5.05 24.41 -9.64
CA TYR A 97 -5.69 24.77 -10.92
C TYR A 97 -7.15 25.19 -10.72
N ALA A 98 -7.92 24.47 -9.90
CA ALA A 98 -9.31 24.80 -9.61
C ALA A 98 -9.46 26.19 -8.98
N LYS A 99 -8.60 26.55 -8.01
CA LYS A 99 -8.58 27.90 -7.41
C LYS A 99 -8.31 29.01 -8.43
N ARG A 100 -7.46 28.75 -9.42
CA ARG A 100 -7.16 29.72 -10.50
C ARG A 100 -8.30 29.86 -11.51
N LEU A 101 -9.11 28.82 -11.70
CA LEU A 101 -10.24 28.81 -12.63
C LEU A 101 -11.51 29.43 -12.02
N ILE A 102 -11.73 29.22 -10.72
CA ILE A 102 -12.93 29.69 -9.99
C ILE A 102 -12.70 31.08 -9.36
N GLY A 103 -11.45 31.49 -9.15
CA GLY A 103 -11.10 32.84 -8.65
C GLY A 103 -11.19 33.95 -9.68
N ARG A 104 -12.17 33.89 -10.60
CA ARG A 104 -12.57 34.99 -11.48
C ARG A 104 -13.96 35.48 -11.09
#